data_AF-A0A5P9HR62-F1
#
_entry.id   AF-A0A5P9HR62-F1
#
_cell.length_a   1.000
_cell.length_b   1.000
_cell.length_c   1.000
_cell.angle_alpha   90.00
_cell.angle_beta   90.00
_cell.angle_gamma   90.00
#
_symmetry.space_group_name_H-M   'P 1'
#
loop_
_entity.id
_entity.type
_entity.pdbx_description
1 polymer ?
#
loop_
_entity_poly.entity_id
_entity_poly.type
_entity_poly.pdbx_seq_one_letter_code
_entity_poly.pdbx_strand_id
1 'polypeptide(L)'
;MPTIKKLLLILLALNLFDGAATYIGLHFQLIEESNPLMQTLYDLNPIIFLTFKVSISFLLFWFIMSKQLLQSMLLKAVSIVAVTSYTFVSILHIYWIYHYFS
;
A
#
# COMPACT_ATOMS: atom_id res chain seq x y z
N MET A 1 3.65 4.31 22.75
CA MET A 1 3.07 3.38 21.76
C MET A 1 2.28 4.19 20.72
N PRO A 2 2.42 3.93 19.41
CA PRO A 2 1.62 4.63 18.40
C PRO A 2 0.13 4.32 18.59
N THR A 3 -0.73 5.33 18.38
CA THR A 3 -2.18 5.14 18.36
C THR A 3 -2.59 4.41 17.07
N ILE A 4 -3.67 3.62 17.11
CA ILE A 4 -4.18 2.90 15.93
C ILE A 4 -4.40 3.88 14.76
N LYS A 5 -4.94 5.07 15.05
CA LYS A 5 -5.10 6.14 14.06
C LYS A 5 -3.80 6.49 13.33
N LYS A 6 -2.68 6.61 14.05
CA LYS A 6 -1.38 6.90 13.44
C LYS A 6 -0.91 5.73 12.56
N LEU A 7 -1.09 4.49 13.00
CA LEU A 7 -0.74 3.31 12.20
C LEU A 7 -1.54 3.25 10.90
N LEU A 8 -2.84 3.50 10.95
CA LEU A 8 -3.70 3.50 9.77
C LEU A 8 -3.36 4.66 8.81
N LEU A 9 -2.99 5.85 9.32
CA LEU A 9 -2.52 6.95 8.49
C LEU A 9 -1.19 6.63 7.79
N ILE A 10 -0.26 5.97 8.50
CA ILE A 10 0.99 5.50 7.90
C ILE A 10 0.68 4.46 6.83
N LEU A 11 -0.19 3.49 7.12
CA LEU A 11 -0.60 2.46 6.16
C LEU A 11 -1.25 3.07 4.91
N LEU A 12 -2.06 4.11 5.07
CA LEU A 12 -2.65 4.84 3.95
C LEU A 12 -1.57 5.47 3.04
N ALA A 13 -0.59 6.14 3.64
CA ALA A 13 0.50 6.73 2.88
C ALA A 13 1.35 5.67 2.17
N LEU A 14 1.66 4.58 2.87
CA LEU A 14 2.42 3.46 2.30
C LEU A 14 1.68 2.80 1.15
N ASN A 15 0.36 2.58 1.26
CA ASN A 15 -0.44 1.97 0.20
C ASN A 15 -0.53 2.84 -1.07
N LEU A 16 -0.57 4.17 -0.90
CA LEU A 16 -0.53 5.11 -2.02
C LEU A 16 0.84 5.09 -2.71
N PHE A 17 1.93 5.12 -1.93
CA PHE A 17 3.29 5.02 -2.45
C PHE A 17 3.52 3.70 -3.19
N ASP A 18 3.16 2.59 -2.57
CA ASP A 18 3.23 1.24 -3.13
C ASP A 18 2.47 1.14 -4.46
N GLY A 19 1.26 1.67 -4.54
CA GLY A 19 0.51 1.71 -5.80
C GLY A 19 1.19 2.50 -6.92
N ALA A 20 1.73 3.68 -6.60
CA ALA A 20 2.44 4.50 -7.58
C ALA A 20 3.76 3.84 -8.03
N ALA A 21 4.55 3.33 -7.09
CA ALA A 21 5.82 2.67 -7.37
C ALA A 21 5.61 1.38 -8.17
N THR A 22 4.61 0.56 -7.80
CA THR A 22 4.26 -0.66 -8.55
C THR A 22 3.84 -0.31 -9.98
N TYR A 23 2.98 0.69 -10.16
CA TYR A 23 2.53 1.11 -11.49
C TYR A 23 3.70 1.51 -12.38
N ILE A 24 4.62 2.34 -11.87
CA ILE A 24 5.80 2.80 -12.59
C ILE A 24 6.72 1.62 -12.88
N GLY A 25 6.99 0.79 -11.86
CA GLY A 25 7.88 -0.35 -11.97
C GLY A 25 7.41 -1.37 -13.01
N LEU A 26 6.12 -1.70 -13.03
CA LEU A 26 5.54 -2.59 -14.05
C LEU A 26 5.52 -1.94 -15.43
N HIS A 27 5.21 -0.64 -15.52
CA HIS A 27 5.12 0.07 -16.79
C HIS A 27 6.46 0.13 -17.53
N PHE A 28 7.55 0.27 -16.77
CA PHE A 28 8.92 0.26 -17.30
C PHE A 28 9.58 -1.13 -17.25
N GLN A 29 8.84 -2.18 -16.89
CA GLN A 29 9.35 -3.57 -16.79
C GLN A 29 10.56 -3.70 -15.83
N LEU A 30 10.60 -2.89 -14.77
CA LEU A 30 11.68 -2.85 -13.78
C LEU A 30 11.48 -3.84 -12.63
N ILE A 31 10.24 -4.27 -12.41
CA ILE A 31 9.84 -5.25 -11.39
C ILE A 31 8.74 -6.16 -11.94
N GLU A 32 8.52 -7.28 -11.27
CA GLU A 32 7.38 -8.17 -11.48
C GLU A 32 6.47 -8.15 -10.24
N GLU A 33 5.14 -8.20 -10.43
CA GLU A 33 4.20 -8.18 -9.32
C GLU A 33 4.06 -9.60 -8.74
N SER A 34 4.50 -9.78 -7.50
CA SER A 34 4.41 -11.09 -6.82
C SER A 34 2.99 -11.44 -6.38
N ASN A 35 2.05 -10.49 -6.35
CA ASN A 35 0.66 -10.72 -5.98
C ASN A 35 -0.18 -11.07 -7.23
N PRO A 36 -0.64 -12.33 -7.38
CA PRO A 36 -1.35 -12.77 -8.58
C PRO A 36 -2.62 -11.98 -8.88
N LEU A 37 -3.32 -11.51 -7.85
CA LEU A 37 -4.52 -10.69 -8.01
C LEU A 37 -4.16 -9.31 -8.57
N MET A 38 -3.11 -8.68 -8.05
CA MET A 38 -2.67 -7.36 -8.53
C MET A 38 -2.11 -7.44 -9.94
N GLN A 39 -1.34 -8.49 -10.25
CA GLN A 39 -0.85 -8.78 -11.60
C GLN A 39 -2.04 -8.91 -12.57
N THR A 40 -3.05 -9.70 -12.22
CA THR A 40 -4.26 -9.87 -13.06
C THR A 40 -4.99 -8.54 -13.29
N LEU A 41 -5.14 -7.71 -12.26
CA LEU A 41 -5.77 -6.39 -12.40
C LEU A 41 -4.96 -5.46 -13.31
N TYR A 42 -3.63 -5.50 -13.20
CA TYR A 42 -2.74 -4.70 -14.02
C TYR A 42 -2.77 -5.15 -15.49
N ASP A 43 -2.72 -6.46 -15.74
CA ASP A 43 -2.76 -7.07 -17.07
C ASP A 43 -4.10 -6.78 -17.79
N LEU A 44 -5.21 -6.74 -17.05
CA LEU A 44 -6.50 -6.33 -17.59
C LEU A 44 -6.48 -4.86 -18.01
N ASN A 45 -6.08 -3.96 -17.10
CA ASN A 45 -5.89 -2.55 -17.38
C ASN A 45 -5.11 -1.88 -16.23
N PRO A 46 -3.98 -1.19 -16.50
CA PRO A 46 -3.22 -0.49 -15.45
C PRO A 46 -4.04 0.54 -14.66
N ILE A 47 -5.07 1.14 -15.26
CA ILE A 47 -5.99 2.08 -14.60
C ILE A 47 -6.91 1.35 -13.61
N ILE A 48 -7.34 0.12 -13.91
CA ILE A 48 -8.14 -0.69 -12.97
C ILE A 48 -7.32 -1.04 -11.73
N PHE A 49 -6.06 -1.46 -11.92
CA PHE A 49 -5.11 -1.67 -10.83
C PHE A 49 -4.99 -0.43 -9.92
N LEU A 50 -4.78 0.75 -10.52
CA LEU A 50 -4.60 1.98 -9.78
C LEU A 50 -5.90 2.40 -9.06
N THR A 51 -7.05 2.28 -9.73
CA THR A 51 -8.37 2.57 -9.17
C THR A 51 -8.68 1.67 -7.99
N PHE A 52 -8.31 0.39 -8.07
CA PHE A 52 -8.49 -0.56 -6.97
C PHE A 52 -7.66 -0.17 -5.75
N LYS A 53 -6.36 0.14 -5.91
CA LYS A 53 -5.51 0.60 -4.80
C LYS A 53 -5.99 1.93 -4.21
N VAL A 54 -6.42 2.89 -5.04
CA VAL A 54 -7.00 4.16 -4.56
C VAL A 54 -8.30 3.92 -3.79
N SER A 55 -9.15 2.99 -4.24
CA SER A 55 -10.38 2.62 -3.55
C SER A 55 -10.10 2.04 -2.16
N ILE A 56 -9.07 1.21 -2.02
CA ILE A 56 -8.61 0.70 -0.70
C ILE A 56 -8.15 1.87 0.19
N SER A 57 -7.34 2.78 -0.34
CA SER A 57 -6.90 3.97 0.41
C SER A 57 -8.08 4.85 0.84
N PHE A 58 -9.10 5.00 -0.01
CA PHE A 58 -10.31 5.75 0.32
C PHE A 58 -11.13 5.07 1.41
N LEU A 59 -11.31 3.75 1.34
CA LEU A 59 -11.98 2.97 2.39
C LEU A 59 -11.23 3.08 3.73
N LEU A 60 -9.90 3.01 3.69
CA LEU A 60 -9.06 3.19 4.87
C LEU A 60 -9.18 4.61 5.44
N PHE A 61 -9.18 5.63 4.59
CA PHE A 61 -9.41 7.01 5.01
C PHE A 61 -10.77 7.20 5.66
N TRP A 62 -11.83 6.68 5.05
CA TRP A 62 -13.18 6.69 5.61
C TRP A 62 -13.23 6.01 6.97
N PHE A 63 -12.59 4.84 7.11
CA PHE A 63 -12.49 4.11 8.37
C PHE A 63 -11.75 4.91 9.45
N ILE A 64 -10.68 5.65 9.09
CA ILE A 64 -9.95 6.54 10.00
C ILE A 64 -10.82 7.72 10.48
N MET A 65 -11.70 8.24 9.62
CA MET A 65 -12.62 9.35 9.94
C MET A 65 -13.83 8.92 10.77
N SER A 66 -14.19 7.63 10.73
CA SER A 66 -15.25 7.10 11.57
C SER A 66 -14.91 7.27 13.06
N LYS A 67 -15.85 7.82 13.83
CA LYS A 67 -15.69 8.01 15.28
C LYS A 67 -15.70 6.68 16.06
N GLN A 68 -16.11 5.59 15.41
CA GLN A 68 -16.11 4.23 15.97
C GLN A 68 -14.81 3.49 15.68
N LEU A 69 -13.65 4.12 15.92
CA LEU A 69 -12.40 3.38 15.88
C LEU A 69 -12.41 2.35 17.01
N LEU A 70 -12.72 1.10 16.64
CA LEU A 70 -12.68 -0.05 17.53
C LEU A 70 -11.24 -0.16 18.07
N GLN A 71 -11.03 0.14 19.35
CA GLN A 71 -9.73 0.03 19.99
C GLN A 71 -9.40 -1.43 20.34
N SER A 72 -9.71 -2.37 19.44
CA SER A 72 -9.44 -3.78 19.66
C SER A 72 -7.94 -4.05 19.56
N MET A 73 -7.44 -4.91 20.45
CA MET A 73 -6.05 -5.34 20.43
C MET A 73 -5.71 -6.04 19.10
N LEU A 74 -6.67 -6.75 18.52
CA LEU A 74 -6.57 -7.36 17.19
C LEU A 74 -6.34 -6.31 16.10
N LEU A 75 -7.13 -5.23 16.05
CA LEU A 75 -6.96 -4.18 15.03
C LEU A 75 -5.57 -3.55 15.14
N LYS A 76 -5.09 -3.31 16.36
CA LYS A 76 -3.73 -2.79 16.59
C LYS A 76 -2.67 -3.77 16.08
N ALA A 77 -2.78 -5.06 16.40
CA ALA A 77 -1.83 -6.08 15.95
C ALA A 77 -1.79 -6.18 14.42
N VAL A 78 -2.95 -6.27 13.77
CA VAL A 78 -3.05 -6.29 12.29
C VAL A 78 -2.47 -5.02 11.68
N SER A 79 -2.77 -3.84 12.25
CA SER A 79 -2.23 -2.58 11.75
C SER A 79 -0.71 -2.51 11.85
N ILE A 80 -0.12 -3.04 12.92
CA ILE A 80 1.34 -3.10 13.08
C ILE A 80 1.95 -4.01 12.01
N VAL A 81 1.42 -5.22 11.85
CA VAL A 81 1.90 -6.18 10.83
C VAL A 81 1.80 -5.56 9.44
N ALA A 82 0.66 -4.96 9.11
CA ALA A 82 0.45 -4.31 7.82
C ALA A 82 1.46 -3.18 7.57
N VAL A 83 1.66 -2.28 8.55
CA VAL A 83 2.65 -1.19 8.42
C VAL A 83 4.07 -1.75 8.24
N THR A 84 4.45 -2.78 8.99
CA THR A 84 5.78 -3.40 8.86
C THR A 84 5.97 -4.03 7.48
N SER A 85 5.00 -4.82 6.99
CA SER A 85 5.06 -5.43 5.67
C SER A 85 5.13 -4.39 4.56
N TYR A 86 4.27 -3.36 4.60
CA TYR A 86 4.29 -2.29 3.60
C TYR A 86 5.56 -1.45 3.65
N THR A 87 6.15 -1.25 4.84
CA THR A 87 7.45 -0.58 4.97
C THR A 87 8.55 -1.39 4.28
N PHE A 88 8.56 -2.71 4.46
CA PHE A 88 9.51 -3.58 3.79
C PHE A 88 9.38 -3.52 2.26
N VAL A 89 8.16 -3.63 1.74
CA VAL A 89 7.90 -3.48 0.29
C VAL A 89 8.31 -2.09 -0.22
N SER A 90 8.05 -1.03 0.56
CA SER A 90 8.45 0.32 0.19
C SER A 90 9.97 0.49 0.12
N ILE A 91 10.74 -0.20 0.97
CA ILE A 91 12.21 -0.22 0.90
C ILE A 91 12.66 -0.90 -0.40
N LEU A 92 12.05 -2.01 -0.79
CA LEU A 92 12.34 -2.66 -2.08
C LEU A 92 12.05 -1.71 -3.26
N HIS A 93 10.97 -0.94 -3.16
CA HIS A 93 10.66 0.08 -4.15
C HIS A 93 11.72 1.18 -4.24
N ILE A 94 12.13 1.73 -3.10
CA ILE A 94 13.19 2.74 -3.04
C ILE A 94 14.50 2.19 -3.61
N TYR A 95 14.82 0.92 -3.35
CA TYR A 95 16.04 0.28 -3.84
C TYR A 95 16.11 0.23 -5.37
N TRP A 96 15.07 -0.27 -6.05
CA TRP A 96 15.09 -0.33 -7.51
C TRP A 96 14.97 1.07 -8.14
N ILE A 97 14.19 1.99 -7.52
CA ILE A 97 14.10 3.38 -7.98
C ILE A 97 15.48 4.02 -7.93
N TYR A 98 16.19 3.89 -6.81
CA TYR A 98 17.53 4.42 -6.67
C TYR A 98 18.49 3.85 -7.73
N HIS A 99 18.47 2.52 -7.92
CA HIS A 99 19.30 1.86 -8.91
C HIS A 99 19.02 2.31 -10.35
N TYR A 100 17.77 2.63 -10.67
CA TYR A 100 17.38 3.10 -12.00
C TYR A 100 17.83 4.54 -12.30
N PHE A 101 17.89 5.40 -11.28
CA PHE A 101 18.31 6.81 -11.41
C PHE A 101 19.80 7.06 -11.16
N SER A 102 20.55 6.08 -10.62
CA SER A 102 21.99 6.15 -10.38
C SER A 102 22.81 5.65 -11.57
#